data_AF-A0A060VNN2-F1
#
_entry.id   AF-A0A060VNN2-F1
#
_cell.length_a   1.000
_cell.length_b   1.000
_cell.length_c   1.000
_cell.angle_alpha   90.00
_cell.angle_beta   90.00
_cell.angle_gamma   90.00
#
_symmetry.space_group_name_H-M   'P 1'
#
loop_
_entity.id
_entity.type
_entity.pdbx_description
1 polymer ?
#
loop_
_entity_poly.entity_id
_entity_poly.type
_entity_poly.pdbx_seq_one_letter_code
_entity_poly.pdbx_strand_id
1 'polypeptide(L)'
;MGCGGLDYRQQAQQMELKTGGMSISTSVNPDYSNMDMYEQSDSQGVLLSSSCLERNLPDMFHLWSDIFNSPHFDDEERLRVLVMMSAQELANGISYSGHMYAMTRAARSLTPTGELQETFGGMEQVKFMKRIAEMPDLTQVLRTLPRIKRHILNPLNMRCAVNSTPQKMSDAAGQLDNFMSNVASNKKDRKPVRSDITERPLDSLAAPGSGPSRKLITEPNFKPCQMKTFFPMPFPINFVSECIRTVPFTHEDYASLNILSRMMTAKYLHREIREKGGAYGGGARVGGGLFTFYSYRDPNSVQTLSTFRKSVDWVRSGQFTQQDIDEAKLSVFSAVDSPVAPSNKGMGRFLSGITDELKQAHRERLFAVTDKSLVDVAGRYLGIGQRTCGVAILGPENDIIKKDPSWVVK
;
A
#
# COMPACT_ATOMS: atom_id res chain seq x y z
N MET A 1 4.20 21.38 12.13
CA MET A 1 3.71 22.02 13.36
C MET A 1 4.86 22.04 14.36
N GLY A 2 4.74 22.78 15.46
CA GLY A 2 5.64 22.69 16.62
C GLY A 2 5.15 21.63 17.63
N CYS A 3 5.93 21.37 18.68
CA CYS A 3 5.51 20.55 19.81
C CYS A 3 6.23 20.96 21.11
N GLY A 4 5.54 20.82 22.24
CA GLY A 4 6.09 21.11 23.57
C GLY A 4 6.50 22.58 23.70
N GLY A 5 7.78 22.82 24.02
CA GLY A 5 8.33 24.18 24.08
C GLY A 5 8.83 24.71 22.74
N LEU A 6 8.77 23.92 21.66
CA LEU A 6 9.39 24.25 20.37
C LEU A 6 8.35 24.71 19.35
N ASP A 7 8.63 25.84 18.70
CA ASP A 7 7.90 26.23 17.50
C ASP A 7 8.22 25.32 16.29
N TYR A 8 7.54 25.51 15.16
CA TYR A 8 7.72 24.64 14.00
C TYR A 8 9.12 24.74 13.36
N ARG A 9 9.84 25.86 13.53
CA ARG A 9 11.19 26.06 12.98
C ARG A 9 12.22 25.40 13.87
N GLN A 10 12.10 25.62 15.17
CA GLN A 10 12.94 25.01 16.20
C GLN A 10 12.79 23.48 16.17
N GLN A 11 11.57 22.97 16.06
CA GLN A 11 11.33 21.53 15.94
C GLN A 11 12.00 20.97 14.68
N ALA A 12 11.84 21.63 13.52
CA ALA A 12 12.48 21.18 12.27
C ALA A 12 14.01 21.13 12.41
N GLN A 13 14.62 22.15 13.04
CA GLN A 13 16.06 22.18 13.30
C GLN A 13 16.51 21.05 14.24
N GLN A 14 15.76 20.76 15.31
CA GLN A 14 16.08 19.67 16.23
C GLN A 14 15.95 18.30 15.54
N MET A 15 14.91 18.10 14.73
CA MET A 15 14.74 16.88 13.95
C MET A 15 15.92 16.66 13.00
N GLU A 16 16.36 17.70 12.28
CA GLU A 16 17.50 17.62 11.37
C GLU A 16 18.84 17.39 12.10
N LEU A 17 19.04 18.05 13.24
CA LEU A 17 20.29 17.93 14.01
C LEU A 17 20.43 16.57 14.72
N LYS A 18 19.32 16.00 15.20
CA LYS A 18 19.33 14.83 16.09
C LYS A 18 18.96 13.53 15.39
N THR A 19 18.23 13.59 14.28
CA THR A 19 17.69 12.41 13.60
C THR A 19 18.10 12.37 12.12
N GLY A 20 18.02 11.19 11.51
CA GLY A 20 18.08 11.02 10.05
C GLY A 20 16.73 11.23 9.36
N GLY A 21 15.75 11.80 10.08
CA GLY A 21 14.37 11.98 9.66
C GLY A 21 13.39 11.29 10.60
N MET A 22 12.22 11.93 10.78
CA MET A 22 11.05 11.36 11.45
C MET A 22 9.85 11.56 10.55
N SER A 23 9.03 10.53 10.41
CA SER A 23 7.90 10.53 9.48
C SER A 23 6.71 9.77 10.05
N ILE A 24 5.54 10.17 9.56
CA ILE A 24 4.24 9.57 9.88
C ILE A 24 3.58 9.27 8.54
N SER A 25 3.17 8.03 8.31
CA SER A 25 2.51 7.61 7.07
C SER A 25 1.33 6.71 7.36
N THR A 26 0.32 6.71 6.49
CA THR A 26 -0.77 5.73 6.55
C THR A 26 -0.37 4.46 5.81
N SER A 27 -0.74 3.31 6.36
CA SER A 27 -0.51 1.99 5.82
C SER A 27 -1.78 1.16 5.95
N VAL A 28 -2.03 0.31 4.95
CA VAL A 28 -3.14 -0.63 4.96
C VAL A 28 -2.55 -2.00 4.62
N ASN A 29 -2.44 -2.85 5.62
CA ASN A 29 -1.84 -4.18 5.49
C ASN A 29 -2.95 -5.23 5.31
N PRO A 30 -3.13 -5.80 4.11
CA PRO A 30 -4.05 -6.91 3.91
C PRO A 30 -3.59 -8.14 4.71
N ASP A 31 -4.54 -8.97 5.13
CA ASP A 31 -4.20 -10.27 5.72
C ASP A 31 -3.64 -11.21 4.63
N TYR A 32 -2.67 -12.03 4.99
CA TYR A 32 -2.01 -12.94 4.06
C TYR A 32 -2.85 -14.17 3.70
N SER A 33 -3.95 -14.43 4.42
CA SER A 33 -4.80 -15.63 4.27
C SER A 33 -6.24 -15.35 3.86
N ASN A 34 -6.73 -14.12 4.04
CA ASN A 34 -8.08 -13.73 3.69
C ASN A 34 -8.11 -12.32 3.07
N MET A 35 -8.69 -12.18 1.88
CA MET A 35 -8.72 -10.91 1.15
C MET A 35 -9.72 -9.88 1.69
N ASP A 36 -10.67 -10.29 2.53
CA ASP A 36 -11.64 -9.40 3.19
C ASP A 36 -11.28 -9.10 4.64
N MET A 37 -10.09 -9.55 5.06
CA MET A 37 -9.48 -9.21 6.34
C MET A 37 -8.28 -8.30 6.14
N TYR A 38 -8.13 -7.35 7.04
CA TYR A 38 -6.98 -6.46 7.06
C TYR A 38 -6.67 -6.03 8.47
N GLU A 39 -5.45 -5.55 8.67
CA GLU A 39 -5.02 -5.18 10.01
C GLU A 39 -5.68 -3.90 10.51
N GLN A 40 -6.29 -4.04 11.69
CA GLN A 40 -6.65 -2.98 12.58
C GLN A 40 -5.45 -2.64 13.47
N SER A 41 -4.74 -1.58 13.09
CA SER A 41 -4.40 -0.61 14.14
C SER A 41 -5.62 0.29 14.27
N ASP A 42 -5.99 0.71 15.48
CA ASP A 42 -7.21 1.49 15.76
C ASP A 42 -7.33 2.85 15.04
N SER A 43 -6.34 3.17 14.21
CA SER A 43 -6.44 4.00 13.01
C SER A 43 -5.69 3.26 11.90
N GLN A 44 -6.38 2.84 10.84
CA GLN A 44 -5.86 2.14 9.67
C GLN A 44 -4.36 2.48 9.41
N GLY A 45 -3.50 1.57 9.87
CA GLY A 45 -2.03 1.56 9.94
C GLY A 45 -1.27 2.89 9.93
N VAL A 46 -1.36 3.78 10.92
CA VAL A 46 -0.33 4.84 10.98
C VAL A 46 1.02 4.24 11.36
N LEU A 47 1.97 4.30 10.43
CA LEU A 47 3.36 3.91 10.64
C LEU A 47 4.18 5.16 11.00
N LEU A 48 4.72 5.14 12.22
CA LEU A 48 5.70 6.09 12.70
C LEU A 48 7.09 5.52 12.46
N SER A 49 7.96 6.28 11.80
CA SER A 49 9.31 5.82 11.48
C SER A 49 10.32 6.94 11.71
N SER A 50 11.43 6.60 12.34
CA SER A 50 12.57 7.49 12.53
C SER A 50 13.88 6.71 12.53
N SER A 51 14.98 7.40 12.27
CA SER A 51 16.33 6.87 12.44
C SER A 51 17.23 7.91 13.10
N CYS A 52 18.28 7.48 13.81
CA CYS A 52 19.26 8.38 14.39
C CYS A 52 20.60 7.67 14.58
N LEU A 53 21.65 8.46 14.87
CA LEU A 53 22.93 7.92 15.35
C LEU A 53 22.79 7.51 16.82
N GLU A 54 23.57 6.52 17.25
CA GLU A 54 23.47 5.92 18.59
C GLU A 54 23.50 6.95 19.73
N ARG A 55 24.39 7.96 19.63
CA ARG A 55 24.52 9.04 20.62
C ARG A 55 23.28 9.92 20.78
N ASN A 56 22.43 10.00 19.74
CA ASN A 56 21.24 10.85 19.71
C ASN A 56 19.96 10.07 20.04
N LEU A 57 20.08 8.79 20.43
CA LEU A 57 18.93 7.94 20.74
C LEU A 57 18.01 8.54 21.82
N PRO A 58 18.52 9.10 22.93
CA PRO A 58 17.68 9.77 23.91
C PRO A 58 16.94 10.99 23.32
N ASP A 59 17.64 11.81 22.51
CA ASP A 59 17.04 12.99 21.88
C ASP A 59 15.90 12.60 20.93
N MET A 60 16.06 11.53 20.14
CA MET A 60 15.03 11.05 19.21
C MET A 60 13.75 10.63 19.95
N PHE A 61 13.86 9.88 21.05
CA PHE A 61 12.71 9.48 21.85
C PHE A 61 12.09 10.63 22.65
N HIS A 62 12.89 11.64 23.02
CA HIS A 62 12.38 12.88 23.58
C HIS A 62 11.48 13.62 22.56
N LEU A 63 11.95 13.77 21.32
CA LEU A 63 11.16 14.38 20.24
C LEU A 63 9.86 13.61 19.99
N TRP A 64 9.88 12.27 19.98
CA TRP A 64 8.65 11.48 19.88
C TRP A 64 7.73 11.68 21.08
N SER A 65 8.27 11.77 22.30
CA SER A 65 7.48 12.04 23.51
C SER A 65 6.74 13.38 23.40
N ASP A 66 7.42 14.43 22.93
CA ASP A 66 6.83 15.75 22.73
C ASP A 66 5.74 15.74 21.64
N ILE A 67 5.98 15.02 20.53
CA ILE A 67 5.00 14.86 19.44
C ILE A 67 3.74 14.14 19.93
N PHE A 68 3.87 13.12 20.79
CA PHE A 68 2.74 12.40 21.36
C PHE A 68 1.97 13.24 22.39
N ASN A 69 2.69 13.90 23.28
CA ASN A 69 2.09 14.55 24.44
C ASN A 69 1.57 15.95 24.12
N SER A 70 2.33 16.76 23.38
CA SER A 70 2.08 18.20 23.26
C SER A 70 2.27 18.75 21.83
N PRO A 71 1.67 18.17 20.78
CA PRO A 71 1.71 18.76 19.43
C PRO A 71 0.88 20.05 19.38
N HIS A 72 1.41 21.07 18.71
CA HIS A 72 0.73 22.34 18.49
C HIS A 72 -0.30 22.20 17.35
N PHE A 73 -1.57 22.48 17.65
CA PHE A 73 -2.70 22.42 16.71
C PHE A 73 -3.50 23.73 16.72
N ASP A 74 -2.78 24.84 16.73
CA ASP A 74 -3.26 26.22 16.85
C ASP A 74 -2.72 27.14 15.76
N ASP A 75 -1.63 26.75 15.09
CA ASP A 75 -1.01 27.51 13.99
C ASP A 75 -1.70 27.24 12.63
N GLU A 76 -2.76 28.01 12.34
CA GLU A 76 -3.51 27.92 11.08
C GLU A 76 -2.65 28.30 9.86
N GLU A 77 -1.84 29.34 9.98
CA GLU A 77 -0.97 29.83 8.89
C GLU A 77 0.02 28.75 8.46
N ARG A 78 0.66 28.08 9.43
CA ARG A 78 1.55 26.95 9.12
C ARG A 78 0.79 25.78 8.51
N LEU A 79 -0.41 25.46 9.00
CA LEU A 79 -1.23 24.41 8.41
C LEU A 79 -1.55 24.72 6.95
N ARG A 80 -1.90 25.97 6.63
CA ARG A 80 -2.19 26.42 5.27
C ARG A 80 -1.02 26.19 4.32
N VAL A 81 0.18 26.61 4.72
CA VAL A 81 1.40 26.39 3.94
C VAL A 81 1.62 24.90 3.66
N LEU A 82 1.49 24.04 4.67
CA LEU A 82 1.69 22.59 4.54
C LEU A 82 0.64 21.94 3.63
N VAL A 83 -0.63 22.33 3.77
CA VAL A 83 -1.73 21.84 2.94
C VAL A 83 -1.51 22.23 1.48
N MET A 84 -1.17 23.48 1.20
CA MET A 84 -0.93 23.97 -0.17
C MET A 84 0.25 23.24 -0.82
N MET A 85 1.36 23.08 -0.09
CA MET A 85 2.52 22.31 -0.57
C MET A 85 2.13 20.86 -0.89
N SER A 86 1.45 20.18 0.03
CA SER A 86 1.02 18.79 -0.15
C SER A 86 0.04 18.62 -1.31
N ALA A 87 -0.94 19.53 -1.46
CA ALA A 87 -1.89 19.50 -2.57
C ALA A 87 -1.18 19.68 -3.93
N GLN A 88 -0.19 20.57 -3.99
CA GLN A 88 0.61 20.80 -5.20
C GLN A 88 1.48 19.59 -5.54
N GLU A 89 2.15 18.99 -4.56
CA GLU A 89 2.97 17.78 -4.73
C GLU A 89 2.12 16.60 -5.24
N LEU A 90 0.96 16.37 -4.63
CA LEU A 90 0.02 15.33 -5.05
C LEU A 90 -0.46 15.56 -6.49
N ALA A 91 -0.82 16.80 -6.84
CA ALA A 91 -1.28 17.16 -8.18
C ALA A 91 -0.18 16.95 -9.25
N ASN A 92 1.04 17.40 -8.96
CA ASN A 92 2.18 17.22 -9.85
C ASN A 92 2.53 15.73 -10.02
N GLY A 93 2.42 14.96 -8.92
CA GLY A 93 2.70 13.53 -8.87
C GLY A 93 1.79 12.67 -9.76
N ILE A 94 0.60 13.15 -10.18
CA ILE A 94 -0.30 12.40 -11.07
C ILE A 94 0.38 12.10 -12.41
N SER A 95 1.09 13.07 -12.97
CA SER A 95 1.77 12.92 -14.27
C SER A 95 2.87 11.85 -14.25
N TYR A 96 3.56 11.71 -13.11
CA TYR A 96 4.67 10.77 -12.93
C TYR A 96 4.19 9.39 -12.48
N SER A 97 3.16 9.33 -11.64
CA SER A 97 2.65 8.11 -11.02
C SER A 97 1.23 7.74 -11.48
N GLY A 98 0.82 8.19 -12.67
CA GLY A 98 -0.56 8.01 -13.15
C GLY A 98 -1.02 6.56 -13.22
N HIS A 99 -0.12 5.64 -13.57
CA HIS A 99 -0.39 4.20 -13.54
C HIS A 99 -0.67 3.68 -12.11
N MET A 100 0.00 4.21 -11.08
CA MET A 100 -0.29 3.86 -9.69
C MET A 100 -1.68 4.35 -9.28
N TYR A 101 -2.07 5.58 -9.65
CA TYR A 101 -3.42 6.08 -9.42
C TYR A 101 -4.49 5.26 -10.14
N ALA A 102 -4.22 4.83 -11.39
CA ALA A 102 -5.09 3.93 -12.13
C ALA A 102 -5.24 2.59 -11.40
N MET A 103 -4.14 1.96 -10.98
CA MET A 103 -4.16 0.69 -10.25
C MET A 103 -4.92 0.78 -8.93
N THR A 104 -4.70 1.85 -8.15
CA THR A 104 -5.43 2.06 -6.88
C THR A 104 -6.93 2.23 -7.13
N ARG A 105 -7.32 3.03 -8.14
CA ARG A 105 -8.74 3.20 -8.47
C ARG A 105 -9.37 1.89 -8.95
N ALA A 106 -8.67 1.13 -9.79
CA ALA A 106 -9.13 -0.16 -10.29
C ALA A 106 -9.27 -1.21 -9.18
N ALA A 107 -8.43 -1.13 -8.13
CA ALA A 107 -8.49 -2.02 -6.97
C ALA A 107 -9.60 -1.65 -5.96
N ARG A 108 -10.07 -0.39 -5.96
CA ARG A 108 -10.98 0.18 -4.93
C ARG A 108 -12.17 -0.73 -4.59
N SER A 109 -12.87 -1.22 -5.60
CA SER A 109 -14.11 -1.99 -5.41
C SER A 109 -13.90 -3.49 -5.28
N LEU A 110 -12.64 -3.94 -5.21
CA LEU A 110 -12.30 -5.35 -5.22
C LEU A 110 -11.97 -5.90 -3.83
N THR A 111 -11.46 -5.08 -2.92
CA THR A 111 -11.18 -5.47 -1.52
C THR A 111 -11.49 -4.31 -0.58
N PRO A 112 -11.78 -4.58 0.71
CA PRO A 112 -11.88 -3.52 1.73
C PRO A 112 -10.61 -2.66 1.80
N THR A 113 -9.44 -3.30 1.64
CA THR A 113 -8.15 -2.60 1.64
C THR A 113 -7.98 -1.67 0.45
N GLY A 114 -8.50 -2.05 -0.73
CA GLY A 114 -8.45 -1.21 -1.93
C GLY A 114 -9.25 0.08 -1.74
N GLU A 115 -10.40 0.03 -1.07
CA GLU A 115 -11.20 1.21 -0.75
C GLU A 115 -10.43 2.19 0.15
N LEU A 116 -9.78 1.67 1.18
CA LEU A 116 -8.96 2.48 2.10
C LEU A 116 -7.73 3.06 1.40
N GLN A 117 -7.07 2.28 0.55
CA GLN A 117 -5.92 2.74 -0.24
C GLN A 117 -6.32 3.88 -1.21
N GLU A 118 -7.48 3.80 -1.85
CA GLU A 118 -8.00 4.90 -2.67
C GLU A 118 -8.29 6.15 -1.83
N THR A 119 -8.83 5.96 -0.62
CA THR A 119 -9.11 7.06 0.32
C THR A 119 -7.83 7.75 0.79
N PHE A 120 -6.76 6.99 1.09
CA PHE A 120 -5.53 7.54 1.66
C PHE A 120 -4.48 7.99 0.65
N GLY A 121 -4.42 7.38 -0.52
CA GLY A 121 -3.36 7.62 -1.51
C GLY A 121 -3.82 7.62 -2.96
N GLY A 122 -5.13 7.50 -3.20
CA GLY A 122 -5.72 7.53 -4.55
C GLY A 122 -6.10 8.93 -5.01
N MET A 123 -6.86 8.98 -6.10
CA MET A 123 -7.40 10.22 -6.66
C MET A 123 -8.40 10.91 -5.73
N GLU A 124 -9.03 10.18 -4.80
CA GLU A 124 -9.90 10.80 -3.78
C GLU A 124 -9.09 11.65 -2.80
N GLN A 125 -7.90 11.19 -2.41
CA GLN A 125 -7.01 11.97 -1.56
C GLN A 125 -6.51 13.23 -2.28
N VAL A 126 -6.17 13.14 -3.56
CA VAL A 126 -5.76 14.32 -4.35
C VAL A 126 -6.90 15.34 -4.41
N LYS A 127 -8.13 14.90 -4.71
CA LYS A 127 -9.32 15.77 -4.74
C LYS A 127 -9.62 16.34 -3.34
N PHE A 128 -9.42 15.56 -2.28
CA PHE A 128 -9.59 16.01 -0.90
C PHE A 128 -8.59 17.11 -0.54
N MET A 129 -7.30 16.91 -0.79
CA MET A 129 -6.27 17.89 -0.49
C MET A 129 -6.41 19.18 -1.30
N LYS A 130 -6.79 19.10 -2.59
CA LYS A 130 -7.12 20.28 -3.39
C LYS A 130 -8.27 21.09 -2.78
N ARG A 131 -9.37 20.41 -2.41
CA ARG A 131 -10.52 21.08 -1.76
C ARG A 131 -10.13 21.77 -0.47
N ILE A 132 -9.28 21.15 0.36
CA ILE A 132 -8.80 21.80 1.60
C ILE A 132 -7.90 23.00 1.27
N ALA A 133 -6.99 22.88 0.30
CA ALA A 133 -6.11 23.97 -0.09
C ALA A 133 -6.86 25.21 -0.60
N GLU A 134 -8.03 25.01 -1.20
CA GLU A 134 -8.92 26.07 -1.71
C GLU A 134 -9.82 26.68 -0.62
N MET A 135 -9.86 26.12 0.61
CA MET A 135 -10.69 26.67 1.69
C MET A 135 -10.14 28.01 2.18
N PRO A 136 -11.00 29.05 2.31
CA PRO A 136 -10.58 30.34 2.83
C PRO A 136 -10.23 30.27 4.33
N ASP A 137 -10.89 29.39 5.09
CA ASP A 137 -10.70 29.20 6.53
C ASP A 137 -10.40 27.72 6.83
N LEU A 138 -9.27 27.45 7.49
CA LEU A 138 -8.84 26.10 7.88
C LEU A 138 -9.13 25.77 9.35
N THR A 139 -9.76 26.67 10.10
CA THR A 139 -10.09 26.50 11.51
C THR A 139 -10.86 25.20 11.76
N GLN A 140 -11.82 24.85 10.90
CA GLN A 140 -12.58 23.60 11.05
C GLN A 140 -11.68 22.37 10.90
N VAL A 141 -10.76 22.39 9.92
CA VAL A 141 -9.79 21.30 9.71
C VAL A 141 -8.85 21.20 10.89
N LEU A 142 -8.32 22.33 11.35
CA LEU A 142 -7.42 22.42 12.50
C LEU A 142 -8.08 21.83 13.77
N ARG A 143 -9.37 22.12 14.00
CA ARG A 143 -10.16 21.54 15.11
C ARG A 143 -10.33 20.01 15.03
N THR A 144 -10.13 19.39 13.87
CA THR A 144 -10.18 17.91 13.76
C THR A 144 -8.88 17.24 14.20
N LEU A 145 -7.72 17.91 14.12
CA LEU A 145 -6.42 17.31 14.45
C LEU A 145 -6.32 16.84 15.90
N PRO A 146 -6.79 17.60 16.93
CA PRO A 146 -6.84 17.10 18.31
C PRO A 146 -7.74 15.88 18.47
N ARG A 147 -8.81 15.75 17.66
CA ARG A 147 -9.68 14.56 17.68
C ARG A 147 -8.93 13.37 17.12
N ILE A 148 -8.23 13.52 16.00
CA ILE A 148 -7.41 12.47 15.39
C ILE A 148 -6.31 12.03 16.35
N LYS A 149 -5.55 12.98 16.93
CA LYS A 149 -4.48 12.73 17.93
C LYS A 149 -4.93 11.77 19.04
N ARG A 150 -6.13 11.99 19.58
CA ARG A 150 -6.72 11.19 20.67
C ARG A 150 -6.96 9.71 20.34
N HIS A 151 -7.04 9.37 19.06
CA HIS A 151 -7.21 7.99 18.58
C HIS A 151 -5.87 7.40 18.13
N ILE A 152 -5.05 8.17 17.43
CA ILE A 152 -3.81 7.68 16.81
C ILE A 152 -2.65 7.63 17.81
N LEU A 153 -2.43 8.70 18.59
CA LEU A 153 -1.30 8.80 19.53
C LEU A 153 -1.68 8.19 20.89
N ASN A 154 -2.20 6.96 20.87
CA ASN A 154 -2.63 6.19 22.03
C ASN A 154 -1.80 4.91 22.15
N PRO A 155 -1.02 4.73 23.21
CA PRO A 155 -0.10 3.59 23.33
C PRO A 155 -0.78 2.24 23.63
N LEU A 156 -2.10 2.19 23.87
CA LEU A 156 -2.80 0.91 24.09
C LEU A 156 -2.82 0.00 22.86
N ASN A 157 -2.74 0.56 21.65
CA ASN A 157 -2.83 -0.19 20.39
C ASN A 157 -1.58 -0.01 19.52
N MET A 158 -0.44 0.15 20.18
CA MET A 158 0.84 0.36 19.52
C MET A 158 1.70 -0.89 19.63
N ARG A 159 2.43 -1.18 18.55
CA ARG A 159 3.57 -2.11 18.56
C ARG A 159 4.77 -1.40 17.99
N CYS A 160 5.95 -1.76 18.47
CA CYS A 160 7.21 -1.13 18.09
C CYS A 160 8.18 -2.17 17.53
N ALA A 161 9.05 -1.72 16.63
CA ALA A 161 10.18 -2.50 16.14
C ALA A 161 11.44 -1.64 16.26
N VAL A 162 12.54 -2.27 16.69
CA VAL A 162 13.84 -1.62 16.87
C VAL A 162 14.89 -2.43 16.13
N ASN A 163 15.59 -1.77 15.21
CA ASN A 163 16.73 -2.33 14.50
C ASN A 163 17.99 -1.59 14.99
N SER A 164 18.88 -2.30 15.69
CA SER A 164 20.10 -1.75 16.25
C SER A 164 21.22 -2.79 16.24
N THR A 165 22.46 -2.35 16.43
CA THR A 165 23.60 -3.23 16.69
C THR A 165 23.38 -4.01 18.01
N PRO A 166 23.89 -5.26 18.13
CA PRO A 166 23.73 -6.05 19.34
C PRO A 166 24.21 -5.35 20.61
N GLN A 167 25.29 -4.57 20.51
CA GLN A 167 25.91 -3.84 21.61
C GLN A 167 25.01 -2.73 22.19
N LYS A 168 24.13 -2.16 21.35
CA LYS A 168 23.24 -1.05 21.73
C LYS A 168 21.78 -1.44 21.89
N MET A 169 21.44 -2.72 21.70
CA MET A 169 20.07 -3.19 21.80
C MET A 169 19.47 -2.98 23.21
N SER A 170 20.26 -3.23 24.26
CA SER A 170 19.81 -2.99 25.65
C SER A 170 19.52 -1.51 25.91
N ASP A 171 20.41 -0.62 25.47
CA ASP A 171 20.22 0.84 25.60
C ASP A 171 18.96 1.28 24.84
N ALA A 172 18.77 0.76 23.61
CA ALA A 172 17.62 1.10 22.77
C ALA A 172 16.28 0.59 23.34
N ALA A 173 16.26 -0.62 23.90
CA ALA A 173 15.10 -1.15 24.59
C ALA A 173 14.75 -0.28 25.80
N GLY A 174 15.74 0.09 26.62
CA GLY A 174 15.52 0.97 27.77
C GLY A 174 14.97 2.35 27.38
N GLN A 175 15.46 2.95 26.29
CA GLN A 175 14.91 4.22 25.80
C GLN A 175 13.49 4.08 25.24
N LEU A 176 13.17 2.96 24.60
CA LEU A 176 11.81 2.66 24.15
C LEU A 176 10.86 2.49 25.35
N ASP A 177 11.28 1.79 26.41
CA ASP A 177 10.47 1.62 27.62
C ASP A 177 10.21 2.95 28.33
N ASN A 178 11.22 3.82 28.38
CA ASN A 178 11.07 5.20 28.87
C ASN A 178 10.05 5.99 28.03
N PHE A 179 10.15 5.91 26.70
CA PHE A 179 9.16 6.53 25.81
C PHE A 179 7.74 6.00 26.08
N MET A 180 7.58 4.67 26.15
CA MET A 180 6.28 4.04 26.42
C MET A 180 5.68 4.45 27.77
N SER A 181 6.54 4.67 28.77
CA SER A 181 6.16 5.20 30.08
C SER A 181 5.74 6.68 29.99
N ASN A 182 6.49 7.50 29.25
CA ASN A 182 6.19 8.92 29.06
C ASN A 182 4.87 9.18 28.33
N VAL A 183 4.48 8.30 27.40
CA VAL A 183 3.20 8.42 26.68
C VAL A 183 2.07 7.66 27.35
N ALA A 184 2.32 6.95 28.46
CA ALA A 184 1.33 6.13 29.14
C ALA A 184 0.11 6.92 29.66
N SER A 185 0.28 8.21 29.95
CA SER A 185 -0.82 9.11 30.32
C SER A 185 -1.86 9.26 29.21
N ASN A 186 -1.50 9.01 27.95
CA ASN A 186 -2.42 9.02 26.81
C ASN A 186 -3.24 7.72 26.68
N LYS A 187 -2.97 6.70 27.51
CA LYS A 187 -3.70 5.42 27.49
C LYS A 187 -5.17 5.70 27.75
N LYS A 188 -6.00 5.43 26.74
CA LYS A 188 -7.45 5.49 26.89
C LYS A 188 -8.06 4.32 26.16
N ASP A 189 -8.71 3.45 26.91
CA ASP A 189 -9.46 2.35 26.31
C ASP A 189 -10.64 2.95 25.53
N ARG A 190 -10.73 2.54 24.27
CA ARG A 190 -11.70 3.08 23.32
C ARG A 190 -12.34 1.90 22.63
N LYS A 191 -13.67 1.86 22.68
CA LYS A 191 -14.43 0.86 21.96
C LYS A 191 -14.11 0.96 20.46
N PRO A 192 -13.80 -0.17 19.80
CA PRO A 192 -13.57 -0.17 18.37
C PRO A 192 -14.86 0.24 17.64
N VAL A 193 -14.70 0.93 16.51
CA VAL A 193 -15.83 1.36 15.67
C VAL A 193 -16.41 0.19 14.87
N ARG A 194 -15.56 -0.77 14.47
CA ARG A 194 -15.96 -2.01 13.80
C ARG A 194 -16.15 -3.11 14.84
N SER A 195 -17.20 -3.91 14.68
CA SER A 195 -17.55 -4.99 15.62
C SER A 195 -16.71 -6.26 15.43
N ASP A 196 -16.32 -6.56 14.19
CA ASP A 196 -15.81 -7.88 13.81
C ASP A 196 -14.28 -7.89 13.79
N ILE A 197 -13.70 -8.04 14.97
CA ILE A 197 -12.25 -7.98 15.19
C ILE A 197 -11.74 -9.35 15.60
N THR A 198 -10.78 -9.88 14.84
CA THR A 198 -10.08 -11.12 15.17
C THR A 198 -8.66 -10.80 15.60
N GLU A 199 -8.26 -11.28 16.78
CA GLU A 199 -6.88 -11.17 17.22
C GLU A 199 -6.05 -12.34 16.69
N ARG A 200 -4.90 -12.04 16.09
CA ARG A 200 -3.93 -13.04 15.61
C ARG A 200 -2.54 -12.76 16.20
N PRO A 201 -1.89 -13.74 16.83
CA PRO A 201 -0.50 -13.61 17.25
C PRO A 201 0.43 -13.28 16.08
N LEU A 202 1.47 -12.46 16.32
CA LEU A 202 2.59 -12.26 15.38
C LEU A 202 3.53 -13.46 15.32
N ASP A 203 3.44 -14.35 16.32
CA ASP A 203 4.12 -15.62 16.36
C ASP A 203 3.08 -16.73 16.45
N SER A 204 2.94 -17.51 15.39
CA SER A 204 2.01 -18.65 15.36
C SER A 204 2.39 -19.77 16.33
N LEU A 205 3.64 -19.77 16.83
CA LEU A 205 4.14 -20.74 17.80
C LEU A 205 4.04 -20.24 19.25
N ALA A 206 3.73 -18.97 19.47
CA ALA A 206 3.52 -18.46 20.82
C ALA A 206 2.17 -18.91 21.40
N ALA A 207 2.14 -19.21 22.70
CA ALA A 207 0.90 -19.54 23.39
C ALA A 207 -0.13 -18.40 23.25
N PRO A 208 -1.45 -18.69 23.15
CA PRO A 208 -2.47 -17.65 23.12
C PRO A 208 -2.34 -16.70 24.32
N GLY A 209 -2.25 -15.39 24.05
CA GLY A 209 -2.02 -14.36 25.07
C GLY A 209 -0.55 -14.12 25.46
N SER A 210 0.40 -14.88 24.88
CA SER A 210 1.84 -14.67 25.04
C SER A 210 2.39 -13.95 23.81
N GLY A 211 2.99 -12.78 24.01
CA GLY A 211 3.67 -12.02 22.95
C GLY A 211 2.77 -11.06 22.16
N PRO A 212 3.34 -10.37 21.15
CA PRO A 212 2.63 -9.33 20.42
C PRO A 212 1.60 -9.94 19.45
N SER A 213 0.45 -9.30 19.35
CA SER A 213 -0.65 -9.71 18.48
C SER A 213 -1.05 -8.58 17.52
N ARG A 214 -1.86 -8.96 16.52
CA ARG A 214 -2.46 -8.07 15.54
C ARG A 214 -3.96 -8.20 15.66
N LYS A 215 -4.65 -7.07 15.70
CA LYS A 215 -6.10 -7.03 15.58
C LYS A 215 -6.43 -6.94 14.10
N LEU A 216 -7.29 -7.79 13.57
CA LEU A 216 -7.70 -7.80 12.17
C LEU A 216 -9.18 -7.44 12.10
N ILE A 217 -9.53 -6.44 11.29
CA ILE A 217 -10.93 -6.17 10.93
C ILE A 217 -11.33 -7.14 9.82
N THR A 218 -12.51 -7.73 9.99
CA THR A 218 -13.18 -8.50 8.93
C THR A 218 -14.39 -7.72 8.44
N GLU A 219 -14.57 -7.65 7.12
CA GLU A 219 -15.78 -7.09 6.52
C GLU A 219 -16.56 -8.23 5.84
N PRO A 220 -17.31 -9.06 6.59
CA PRO A 220 -17.91 -10.29 6.06
C PRO A 220 -18.98 -10.01 4.99
N ASN A 221 -19.55 -8.81 5.00
CA ASN A 221 -20.57 -8.37 4.04
C ASN A 221 -19.99 -7.64 2.83
N PHE A 222 -18.65 -7.54 2.72
CA PHE A 222 -18.02 -6.93 1.56
C PHE A 222 -18.34 -7.73 0.29
N LYS A 223 -18.89 -7.05 -0.71
CA LYS A 223 -19.19 -7.64 -2.02
C LYS A 223 -18.37 -6.93 -3.09
N PRO A 224 -17.35 -7.59 -3.66
CA PRO A 224 -16.60 -7.02 -4.76
C PRO A 224 -17.54 -6.64 -5.91
N CYS A 225 -17.41 -5.43 -6.44
CA CYS A 225 -18.21 -4.98 -7.57
C CYS A 225 -17.34 -4.51 -8.73
N GLN A 226 -17.81 -4.78 -9.95
CA GLN A 226 -17.12 -4.35 -11.15
C GLN A 226 -17.38 -2.87 -11.40
N MET A 227 -16.31 -2.11 -11.66
CA MET A 227 -16.39 -0.68 -11.93
C MET A 227 -15.35 -0.30 -12.97
N LYS A 228 -15.75 0.52 -13.95
CA LYS A 228 -14.84 1.16 -14.90
C LYS A 228 -14.86 2.66 -14.66
N THR A 229 -13.70 3.24 -14.40
CA THR A 229 -13.57 4.68 -14.10
C THR A 229 -12.67 5.35 -15.11
N PHE A 230 -13.11 6.45 -15.70
CA PHE A 230 -12.28 7.28 -16.56
C PHE A 230 -12.11 8.66 -15.94
N PHE A 231 -10.85 9.07 -15.78
CA PHE A 231 -10.49 10.42 -15.37
C PHE A 231 -9.97 11.18 -16.60
N PRO A 232 -10.76 12.13 -17.14
CA PRO A 232 -10.28 13.02 -18.18
C PRO A 232 -9.18 13.92 -17.60
N MET A 233 -7.99 13.82 -18.17
CA MET A 233 -6.81 14.58 -17.79
C MET A 233 -6.26 15.30 -19.02
N PRO A 234 -5.70 16.51 -18.88
CA PRO A 234 -5.09 17.25 -19.98
C PRO A 234 -3.69 16.70 -20.30
N PHE A 235 -3.60 15.39 -20.56
CA PHE A 235 -2.36 14.70 -20.88
C PHE A 235 -2.38 14.25 -22.34
N PRO A 236 -1.22 14.22 -23.03
CA PRO A 236 -1.12 13.68 -24.38
C PRO A 236 -1.07 12.13 -24.41
N ILE A 237 -1.14 11.49 -23.24
CA ILE A 237 -0.91 10.07 -23.00
C ILE A 237 -1.91 9.53 -21.97
N ASN A 238 -2.02 8.21 -21.91
CA ASN A 238 -2.88 7.49 -21.00
C ASN A 238 -2.07 6.71 -19.95
N PHE A 239 -2.74 6.45 -18.84
CA PHE A 239 -2.39 5.45 -17.85
C PHE A 239 -3.57 4.50 -17.71
N VAL A 240 -3.38 3.25 -18.09
CA VAL A 240 -4.46 2.24 -18.14
C VAL A 240 -4.18 1.19 -17.09
N SER A 241 -5.20 0.77 -16.35
CA SER A 241 -5.09 -0.37 -15.44
C SER A 241 -6.37 -1.20 -15.38
N GLU A 242 -6.19 -2.51 -15.25
CA GLU A 242 -7.24 -3.48 -14.94
C GLU A 242 -6.77 -4.35 -13.76
N CYS A 243 -7.54 -4.38 -12.69
CA CYS A 243 -7.30 -5.19 -11.50
C CYS A 243 -8.33 -6.32 -11.46
N ILE A 244 -7.90 -7.53 -11.10
CA ILE A 244 -8.74 -8.72 -10.99
C ILE A 244 -8.55 -9.31 -9.59
N ARG A 245 -9.65 -9.59 -8.90
CA ARG A 245 -9.63 -10.23 -7.58
C ARG A 245 -9.33 -11.72 -7.70
N THR A 246 -8.21 -12.18 -7.14
CA THR A 246 -7.75 -13.57 -7.24
C THR A 246 -7.75 -14.29 -5.88
N VAL A 247 -6.59 -14.50 -5.26
CA VAL A 247 -6.42 -15.28 -4.03
C VAL A 247 -5.32 -14.68 -3.14
N PRO A 248 -5.38 -14.85 -1.81
CA PRO A 248 -4.40 -14.28 -0.88
C PRO A 248 -3.06 -15.04 -0.89
N PHE A 249 -2.04 -14.48 -0.24
CA PHE A 249 -0.64 -14.95 -0.27
C PHE A 249 -0.45 -16.43 0.12
N THR A 250 -1.20 -16.93 1.11
CA THR A 250 -1.06 -18.32 1.57
C THR A 250 -1.78 -19.34 0.71
N HIS A 251 -2.59 -18.91 -0.27
CA HIS A 251 -3.27 -19.82 -1.18
C HIS A 251 -2.28 -20.50 -2.13
N GLU A 252 -2.54 -21.76 -2.51
CA GLU A 252 -1.65 -22.55 -3.39
C GLU A 252 -1.41 -21.87 -4.75
N ASP A 253 -2.48 -21.38 -5.39
CA ASP A 253 -2.42 -20.70 -6.69
C ASP A 253 -1.69 -19.35 -6.70
N TYR A 254 -1.42 -18.74 -5.53
CA TYR A 254 -0.79 -17.42 -5.48
C TYR A 254 0.61 -17.42 -6.11
N ALA A 255 1.36 -18.51 -5.92
CA ALA A 255 2.68 -18.69 -6.53
C ALA A 255 2.60 -18.75 -8.06
N SER A 256 1.66 -19.53 -8.61
CA SER A 256 1.44 -19.62 -10.06
C SER A 256 1.03 -18.28 -10.65
N LEU A 257 0.14 -17.53 -9.98
CA LEU A 257 -0.24 -16.17 -10.43
C LEU A 257 0.95 -15.19 -10.42
N ASN A 258 1.84 -15.30 -9.43
CA ASN A 258 3.04 -14.46 -9.35
C ASN A 258 3.99 -14.73 -10.54
N ILE A 259 4.34 -16.00 -10.79
CA ILE A 259 5.14 -16.41 -11.95
C ILE A 259 4.46 -15.99 -13.26
N LEU A 260 3.15 -16.24 -13.37
CA LEU A 260 2.34 -15.88 -14.53
C LEU A 260 2.45 -14.39 -14.86
N SER A 261 2.36 -13.52 -13.85
CA SER A 261 2.44 -12.06 -14.06
C SER A 261 3.77 -11.63 -14.67
N ARG A 262 4.89 -12.25 -14.25
CA ARG A 262 6.22 -11.97 -14.81
C ARG A 262 6.38 -12.54 -16.21
N MET A 263 5.91 -13.76 -16.44
CA MET A 263 5.95 -14.39 -17.76
C MET A 263 5.13 -13.59 -18.79
N MET A 264 3.90 -13.23 -18.46
CA MET A 264 3.04 -12.40 -19.32
C MET A 264 3.67 -11.04 -19.61
N THR A 265 4.31 -10.43 -18.60
CA THR A 265 5.02 -9.16 -18.77
C THR A 265 6.15 -9.29 -19.78
N ALA A 266 7.04 -10.26 -19.60
CA ALA A 266 8.23 -10.43 -20.42
C ALA A 266 7.91 -10.91 -21.85
N LYS A 267 6.99 -11.87 -22.01
CA LYS A 267 6.79 -12.59 -23.27
C LYS A 267 5.67 -12.04 -24.14
N TYR A 268 4.74 -11.27 -23.57
CA TYR A 268 3.58 -10.77 -24.31
C TYR A 268 3.39 -9.26 -24.14
N LEU A 269 3.13 -8.81 -22.92
CA LEU A 269 2.67 -7.44 -22.64
C LEU A 269 3.73 -6.39 -23.00
N HIS A 270 5.01 -6.62 -22.71
CA HIS A 270 6.07 -5.68 -23.08
C HIS A 270 6.11 -5.46 -24.60
N ARG A 271 6.10 -6.55 -25.39
CA ARG A 271 6.12 -6.47 -26.85
C ARG A 271 4.88 -5.76 -27.40
N GLU A 272 3.68 -6.17 -26.97
CA GLU A 272 2.45 -5.62 -27.54
C GLU A 272 2.17 -4.18 -27.09
N ILE A 273 2.42 -3.83 -25.83
CA ILE A 273 2.09 -2.51 -25.28
C ILE A 273 3.19 -1.48 -25.55
N ARG A 274 4.46 -1.86 -25.36
CA ARG A 274 5.59 -0.93 -25.51
C ARG A 274 6.21 -0.97 -26.90
N GLU A 275 6.63 -2.14 -27.38
CA GLU A 275 7.38 -2.22 -28.65
C GLU A 275 6.49 -1.92 -29.86
N LYS A 276 5.29 -2.52 -29.91
CA LYS A 276 4.31 -2.28 -30.99
C LYS A 276 3.40 -1.09 -30.70
N GLY A 277 2.90 -1.01 -29.46
CA GLY A 277 1.93 0.01 -29.04
C GLY A 277 2.53 1.39 -28.76
N GLY A 278 3.85 1.50 -28.58
CA GLY A 278 4.55 2.76 -28.35
C GLY A 278 4.42 3.33 -26.93
N ALA A 279 3.86 2.59 -25.96
CA ALA A 279 3.83 3.02 -24.57
C ALA A 279 5.24 3.00 -23.94
N TYR A 280 5.47 3.80 -22.91
CA TYR A 280 6.75 3.74 -22.18
C TYR A 280 6.92 2.44 -21.38
N GLY A 281 5.83 1.92 -20.83
CA GLY A 281 5.84 0.68 -20.06
C GLY A 281 4.50 -0.02 -20.02
N GLY A 282 4.51 -1.33 -19.84
CA GLY A 282 3.31 -2.13 -19.70
C GLY A 282 3.64 -3.51 -19.13
N GLY A 283 2.73 -4.07 -18.35
CA GLY A 283 2.96 -5.35 -17.70
C GLY A 283 1.84 -5.77 -16.76
N ALA A 284 2.15 -6.79 -15.96
CA ALA A 284 1.28 -7.33 -14.94
C ALA A 284 2.05 -7.50 -13.62
N ARG A 285 1.33 -7.45 -12.50
CA ARG A 285 1.85 -7.73 -11.16
C ARG A 285 0.79 -8.35 -10.26
N VAL A 286 1.22 -9.03 -9.20
CA VAL A 286 0.34 -9.55 -8.16
C VAL A 286 0.70 -8.92 -6.82
N GLY A 287 -0.30 -8.49 -6.05
CA GLY A 287 -0.12 -7.97 -4.70
C GLY A 287 -1.43 -7.91 -3.93
N GLY A 288 -1.42 -8.25 -2.64
CA GLY A 288 -2.63 -8.26 -1.80
C GLY A 288 -3.75 -9.18 -2.31
N GLY A 289 -3.41 -10.17 -3.14
CA GLY A 289 -4.37 -11.05 -3.83
C GLY A 289 -5.10 -10.42 -5.02
N LEU A 290 -4.60 -9.30 -5.53
CA LEU A 290 -5.07 -8.69 -6.78
C LEU A 290 -4.06 -8.95 -7.89
N PHE A 291 -4.53 -9.43 -9.04
CA PHE A 291 -3.77 -9.50 -10.28
C PHE A 291 -4.02 -8.21 -11.06
N THR A 292 -2.97 -7.43 -11.32
CA THR A 292 -3.09 -6.08 -11.88
C THR A 292 -2.34 -5.98 -13.18
N PHE A 293 -3.04 -5.67 -14.26
CA PHE A 293 -2.48 -5.20 -15.51
C PHE A 293 -2.34 -3.68 -15.50
N TYR A 294 -1.28 -3.17 -16.15
CA TYR A 294 -1.08 -1.73 -16.27
C TYR A 294 -0.33 -1.36 -17.54
N SER A 295 -0.53 -0.12 -17.98
CA SER A 295 0.34 0.60 -18.91
C SER A 295 0.68 1.99 -18.39
N TYR A 296 1.83 2.51 -18.83
CA TYR A 296 2.40 3.76 -18.36
C TYR A 296 2.88 4.58 -19.54
N ARG A 297 2.40 5.83 -19.60
CA ARG A 297 2.62 6.77 -20.71
C ARG A 297 2.29 6.12 -22.06
N ASP A 298 1.05 5.66 -22.16
CA ASP A 298 0.53 4.88 -23.28
C ASP A 298 -0.22 5.78 -24.26
N PRO A 299 0.13 5.82 -25.55
CA PRO A 299 -0.65 6.56 -26.54
C PRO A 299 -2.05 5.95 -26.76
N ASN A 300 -2.25 4.69 -26.38
CA ASN A 300 -3.50 3.95 -26.53
C ASN A 300 -4.31 3.90 -25.21
N SER A 301 -5.58 3.50 -25.31
CA SER A 301 -6.49 3.40 -24.16
C SER A 301 -7.26 2.08 -24.17
N VAL A 302 -8.43 2.03 -24.83
CA VAL A 302 -9.30 0.84 -24.90
C VAL A 302 -8.62 -0.31 -25.64
N GLN A 303 -7.73 -0.01 -26.58
CA GLN A 303 -6.92 -1.00 -27.29
C GLN A 303 -6.01 -1.76 -26.31
N THR A 304 -5.43 -1.08 -25.32
CA THR A 304 -4.57 -1.69 -24.31
C THR A 304 -5.34 -2.67 -23.42
N LEU A 305 -6.59 -2.36 -23.06
CA LEU A 305 -7.48 -3.30 -22.36
C LEU A 305 -7.74 -4.56 -23.20
N SER A 306 -7.85 -4.41 -24.52
CA SER A 306 -7.98 -5.55 -25.42
C SER A 306 -6.70 -6.40 -25.45
N THR A 307 -5.53 -5.76 -25.38
CA THR A 307 -4.23 -6.45 -25.26
C THR A 307 -4.11 -7.23 -23.95
N PHE A 308 -4.63 -6.71 -22.83
CA PHE A 308 -4.69 -7.46 -21.57
C PHE A 308 -5.47 -8.77 -21.74
N ARG A 309 -6.65 -8.73 -22.37
CA ARG A 309 -7.45 -9.94 -22.64
C ARG A 309 -6.74 -10.93 -23.55
N LYS A 310 -6.17 -10.45 -24.67
CA LYS A 310 -5.41 -11.30 -25.59
C LYS A 310 -4.20 -11.96 -24.92
N SER A 311 -3.59 -11.31 -23.93
CA SER A 311 -2.49 -11.92 -23.17
C SER A 311 -2.96 -13.11 -22.33
N VAL A 312 -4.17 -13.08 -21.79
CA VAL A 312 -4.78 -14.22 -21.09
C VAL A 312 -5.05 -15.36 -22.07
N ASP A 313 -5.59 -15.05 -23.25
CA ASP A 313 -5.84 -16.06 -24.29
C ASP A 313 -4.55 -16.71 -24.79
N TRP A 314 -3.47 -15.92 -24.93
CA TRP A 314 -2.14 -16.43 -25.27
C TRP A 314 -1.63 -17.45 -24.25
N VAL A 315 -1.75 -17.16 -22.95
CA VAL A 315 -1.38 -18.13 -21.90
C VAL A 315 -2.25 -19.38 -22.00
N ARG A 316 -3.56 -19.22 -22.18
CA ARG A 316 -4.48 -20.37 -22.28
C ARG A 316 -4.20 -21.25 -23.50
N SER A 317 -3.61 -20.70 -24.56
CA SER A 317 -3.19 -21.46 -25.73
C SER A 317 -1.92 -22.30 -25.50
N GLY A 318 -1.21 -22.11 -24.37
CA GLY A 318 0.01 -22.83 -24.05
C GLY A 318 1.20 -22.48 -24.95
N GLN A 319 1.15 -21.34 -25.65
CA GLN A 319 2.20 -20.90 -26.58
C GLN A 319 3.39 -20.26 -25.86
N PHE A 320 3.94 -20.95 -24.87
CA PHE A 320 5.17 -20.60 -24.15
C PHE A 320 5.96 -21.86 -23.86
N THR A 321 7.27 -21.69 -23.68
CA THR A 321 8.22 -22.78 -23.45
C THR A 321 8.55 -22.94 -21.97
N GLN A 322 9.13 -24.09 -21.60
CA GLN A 322 9.65 -24.27 -20.23
C GLN A 322 10.72 -23.22 -19.87
N GLN A 323 11.54 -22.80 -20.85
CA GLN A 323 12.53 -21.75 -20.66
C GLN A 323 11.86 -20.41 -20.28
N ASP A 324 10.71 -20.08 -20.85
CA ASP A 324 9.97 -18.86 -20.49
C ASP A 324 9.49 -18.89 -19.03
N ILE A 325 9.11 -20.08 -18.54
CA ILE A 325 8.73 -20.28 -17.13
C ILE A 325 9.95 -20.14 -16.22
N ASP A 326 11.09 -20.73 -16.60
CA ASP A 326 12.31 -20.68 -15.81
C ASP A 326 12.87 -19.24 -15.74
N GLU A 327 12.83 -18.49 -16.84
CA GLU A 327 13.17 -17.06 -16.86
C GLU A 327 12.21 -16.22 -15.99
N ALA A 328 10.91 -16.54 -16.00
CA ALA A 328 9.93 -15.90 -15.12
C ALA A 328 10.20 -16.23 -13.64
N LYS A 329 10.59 -17.47 -13.32
CA LYS A 329 11.05 -17.87 -11.98
C LYS A 329 12.28 -17.06 -11.57
N LEU A 330 13.30 -16.97 -12.42
CA LEU A 330 14.48 -16.15 -12.14
C LEU A 330 14.13 -14.69 -11.87
N SER A 331 13.18 -14.12 -12.63
CA SER A 331 12.69 -12.76 -12.41
C SER A 331 11.93 -12.58 -11.10
N VAL A 332 11.16 -13.58 -10.66
CA VAL A 332 10.52 -13.54 -9.34
C VAL A 332 11.55 -13.70 -8.23
N PHE A 333 12.49 -14.64 -8.37
CA PHE A 333 13.52 -14.88 -7.37
C PHE A 333 14.48 -13.69 -7.18
N SER A 334 14.82 -12.98 -8.25
CA SER A 334 15.65 -11.77 -8.13
C SER A 334 14.98 -10.69 -7.26
N ALA A 335 13.65 -10.60 -7.29
CA ALA A 335 12.89 -9.67 -6.45
C ALA A 335 12.75 -10.17 -5.00
N VAL A 336 12.40 -11.44 -4.79
CA VAL A 336 12.18 -11.99 -3.43
C VAL A 336 13.49 -12.18 -2.64
N ASP A 337 14.61 -12.43 -3.33
CA ASP A 337 15.94 -12.66 -2.75
C ASP A 337 16.84 -11.42 -2.79
N SER A 338 16.27 -10.26 -3.16
CA SER A 338 16.99 -9.00 -3.14
C SER A 338 17.57 -8.72 -1.74
N PRO A 339 18.81 -8.19 -1.63
CA PRO A 339 19.41 -7.88 -0.35
C PRO A 339 18.54 -6.95 0.50
N VAL A 340 18.26 -7.36 1.74
CA VAL A 340 17.52 -6.55 2.70
C VAL A 340 18.50 -5.81 3.61
N ALA A 341 18.42 -4.48 3.61
CA ALA A 341 19.23 -3.62 4.48
C ALA A 341 19.01 -3.94 5.97
N PRO A 342 20.03 -3.77 6.85
CA PRO A 342 19.90 -4.06 8.28
C PRO A 342 18.72 -3.35 8.97
N SER A 343 18.41 -2.12 8.58
CA SER A 343 17.27 -1.34 9.10
C SER A 343 15.90 -1.91 8.73
N ASN A 344 15.80 -2.69 7.65
CA ASN A 344 14.55 -3.25 7.15
C ASN A 344 14.36 -4.74 7.50
N LYS A 345 15.33 -5.36 8.19
CA LYS A 345 15.20 -6.74 8.66
C LYS A 345 14.03 -6.85 9.63
N GLY A 346 13.19 -7.88 9.45
CA GLY A 346 12.02 -8.14 10.28
C GLY A 346 10.74 -7.37 9.89
N MET A 347 10.82 -6.40 8.97
CA MET A 347 9.65 -5.56 8.62
C MET A 347 8.47 -6.32 8.03
N GLY A 348 8.70 -7.36 7.22
CA GLY A 348 7.61 -8.21 6.71
C GLY A 348 6.82 -8.93 7.81
N ARG A 349 7.50 -9.32 8.89
CA ARG A 349 6.86 -9.89 10.08
C ARG A 349 6.15 -8.79 10.87
N PHE A 350 6.81 -7.67 11.12
CA PHE A 350 6.25 -6.54 11.88
C PHE A 350 4.99 -5.93 11.24
N LEU A 351 5.00 -5.72 9.92
CA LEU A 351 3.90 -5.06 9.20
C LEU A 351 2.78 -6.03 8.85
N SER A 352 3.13 -7.23 8.38
CA SER A 352 2.15 -8.13 7.75
C SER A 352 2.03 -9.49 8.44
N GLY A 353 2.80 -9.76 9.50
CA GLY A 353 2.80 -11.06 10.18
C GLY A 353 3.40 -12.20 9.35
N ILE A 354 4.13 -11.89 8.27
CA ILE A 354 4.72 -12.92 7.41
C ILE A 354 5.98 -13.47 8.07
N THR A 355 5.90 -14.71 8.56
CA THR A 355 7.02 -15.44 9.18
C THR A 355 7.96 -16.03 8.13
N ASP A 356 9.14 -16.50 8.55
CA ASP A 356 10.10 -17.10 7.63
C ASP A 356 9.63 -18.48 7.14
N GLU A 357 8.83 -19.20 7.93
CA GLU A 357 8.17 -20.44 7.52
C GLU A 357 7.15 -20.17 6.40
N LEU A 358 6.35 -19.11 6.52
CA LEU A 358 5.41 -18.70 5.46
C LEU A 358 6.15 -18.28 4.18
N LYS A 359 7.29 -17.58 4.30
CA LYS A 359 8.13 -17.25 3.15
C LYS A 359 8.70 -18.50 2.50
N GLN A 360 9.20 -19.44 3.29
CA GLN A 360 9.79 -20.69 2.79
C GLN A 360 8.73 -21.55 2.10
N ALA A 361 7.54 -21.71 2.70
CA ALA A 361 6.43 -22.41 2.06
C ALA A 361 5.96 -21.74 0.76
N HIS A 362 5.98 -20.40 0.68
CA HIS A 362 5.74 -19.69 -0.58
C HIS A 362 6.85 -19.94 -1.61
N ARG A 363 8.12 -19.97 -1.15
CA ARG A 363 9.30 -20.25 -1.97
C ARG A 363 9.22 -21.62 -2.65
N GLU A 364 8.88 -22.65 -1.89
CA GLU A 364 8.70 -24.02 -2.39
C GLU A 364 7.59 -24.11 -3.43
N ARG A 365 6.48 -23.39 -3.21
CA ARG A 365 5.40 -23.29 -4.19
C ARG A 365 5.83 -22.60 -5.48
N LEU A 366 6.66 -21.54 -5.40
CA LEU A 366 7.23 -20.89 -6.58
C LEU A 366 8.11 -21.85 -7.40
N PHE A 367 8.92 -22.68 -6.74
CA PHE A 367 9.71 -23.71 -7.42
C PHE A 367 8.83 -24.75 -8.12
N ALA A 368 7.73 -25.17 -7.47
CA ALA A 368 6.82 -26.19 -7.95
C ALA A 368 5.88 -25.74 -9.09
N VAL A 369 5.89 -24.46 -9.49
CA VAL A 369 5.04 -23.96 -10.59
C VAL A 369 5.39 -24.67 -11.90
N THR A 370 4.37 -25.21 -12.57
CA THR A 370 4.45 -25.87 -13.87
C THR A 370 3.63 -25.15 -14.94
N ASP A 371 3.86 -25.47 -16.21
CA ASP A 371 3.10 -24.98 -17.37
C ASP A 371 1.59 -25.18 -17.19
N LYS A 372 1.17 -26.39 -16.78
CA LYS A 372 -0.24 -26.70 -16.50
C LYS A 372 -0.82 -25.80 -15.42
N SER A 373 -0.08 -25.56 -14.34
CA SER A 373 -0.55 -24.68 -13.27
C SER A 373 -0.79 -23.25 -13.76
N LEU A 374 0.04 -22.75 -14.69
CA LEU A 374 -0.10 -21.42 -15.27
C LEU A 374 -1.35 -21.31 -16.15
N VAL A 375 -1.60 -22.31 -17.00
CA VAL A 375 -2.80 -22.39 -17.84
C VAL A 375 -4.06 -22.47 -16.97
N ASP A 376 -4.03 -23.31 -15.92
CA ASP A 376 -5.14 -23.52 -15.02
C ASP A 376 -5.51 -22.24 -14.26
N VAL A 377 -4.54 -21.52 -13.67
CA VAL A 377 -4.83 -20.27 -12.93
C VAL A 377 -5.23 -19.14 -13.88
N ALA A 378 -4.67 -19.07 -15.09
CA ALA A 378 -5.11 -18.09 -16.09
C ALA A 378 -6.57 -18.31 -16.48
N GLY A 379 -6.98 -19.56 -16.72
CA GLY A 379 -8.36 -19.93 -17.02
C GLY A 379 -9.30 -19.70 -15.83
N ARG A 380 -8.89 -20.08 -14.63
CA ARG A 380 -9.71 -20.03 -13.40
C ARG A 380 -9.94 -18.61 -12.87
N TYR A 381 -8.96 -17.71 -13.03
CA TYR A 381 -9.02 -16.38 -12.42
C TYR A 381 -9.09 -15.23 -13.42
N LEU A 382 -8.35 -15.32 -14.53
CA LEU A 382 -8.16 -14.17 -15.44
C LEU A 382 -9.08 -14.22 -16.67
N GLY A 383 -9.79 -15.33 -16.88
CA GLY A 383 -10.77 -15.45 -17.96
C GLY A 383 -11.93 -14.46 -17.80
N ILE A 384 -12.54 -14.08 -18.94
CA ILE A 384 -13.67 -13.16 -18.96
C ILE A 384 -14.82 -13.72 -18.11
N GLY A 385 -15.34 -12.90 -17.19
CA GLY A 385 -16.47 -13.24 -16.33
C GLY A 385 -16.16 -14.22 -15.20
N GLN A 386 -14.90 -14.68 -15.05
CA GLN A 386 -14.53 -15.63 -14.00
C GLN A 386 -14.43 -14.98 -12.61
N ARG A 387 -13.93 -13.75 -12.57
CA ARG A 387 -13.74 -12.98 -11.33
C ARG A 387 -14.12 -11.52 -11.54
N THR A 388 -14.47 -10.86 -10.44
CA THR A 388 -14.73 -9.42 -10.43
C THR A 388 -13.46 -8.67 -10.81
N CYS A 389 -13.58 -7.76 -11.77
CA CYS A 389 -12.50 -6.87 -12.18
C CYS A 389 -12.88 -5.40 -11.99
N GLY A 390 -11.89 -4.54 -11.82
CA GLY A 390 -12.03 -3.10 -11.83
C GLY A 390 -11.09 -2.50 -12.86
N VAL A 391 -11.51 -1.43 -13.51
CA VAL A 391 -10.75 -0.78 -14.59
C VAL A 391 -10.66 0.71 -14.31
N ALA A 392 -9.49 1.28 -14.53
CA ALA A 392 -9.31 2.72 -14.46
C ALA A 392 -8.41 3.23 -15.59
N ILE A 393 -8.77 4.38 -16.15
CA ILE A 393 -7.96 5.09 -17.15
C ILE A 393 -7.83 6.56 -16.74
N LEU A 394 -6.60 7.08 -16.75
CA LEU A 394 -6.31 8.51 -16.65
C LEU A 394 -5.73 8.95 -17.99
N GLY A 395 -6.33 9.90 -18.69
CA GLY A 395 -5.85 10.30 -20.01
C GLY A 395 -6.73 11.35 -20.71
N PRO A 396 -6.39 11.75 -21.95
CA PRO A 396 -7.18 12.72 -22.71
C PRO A 396 -8.59 12.19 -23.00
N GLU A 397 -9.51 13.10 -23.30
CA GLU A 397 -10.88 12.74 -23.65
C GLU A 397 -10.96 11.66 -24.73
N ASN A 398 -11.90 10.74 -24.57
CA ASN A 398 -12.06 9.60 -25.47
C ASN A 398 -13.53 9.34 -25.77
N ASP A 399 -13.92 9.48 -27.04
CA ASP A 399 -15.31 9.34 -27.49
C ASP A 399 -15.88 7.93 -27.33
N ILE A 400 -15.03 6.89 -27.44
CA ILE A 400 -15.45 5.50 -27.23
C ILE A 400 -15.86 5.31 -25.77
N ILE A 401 -15.06 5.83 -24.83
CA ILE A 401 -15.36 5.78 -23.41
C ILE A 401 -16.60 6.62 -23.08
N LYS A 402 -16.71 7.83 -23.64
CA LYS A 402 -17.88 8.72 -23.42
C LYS A 402 -19.21 8.09 -23.86
N LYS A 403 -19.20 7.25 -24.91
CA LYS A 403 -20.40 6.60 -25.45
C LYS A 403 -20.75 5.27 -24.75
N ASP A 404 -19.84 4.70 -23.96
CA ASP A 404 -20.05 3.43 -23.25
C ASP A 404 -20.60 3.70 -21.83
N PRO A 405 -21.89 3.39 -21.56
CA PRO A 405 -22.52 3.69 -20.27
C PRO A 405 -21.96 2.85 -19.11
N SER A 406 -21.12 1.84 -19.39
CA SER A 406 -20.45 1.08 -18.35
C SER A 406 -19.27 1.84 -17.70
N TRP A 407 -18.86 2.98 -18.26
CA TRP A 407 -17.82 3.84 -17.70
C TRP A 407 -18.39 4.98 -16.87
N VAL A 408 -17.83 5.14 -15.67
CA VAL A 408 -18.05 6.32 -14.83
C VAL A 408 -16.96 7.34 -15.15
N VAL A 409 -17.35 8.47 -15.74
CA VAL A 409 -16.46 9.61 -15.99
C VAL A 409 -16.44 10.51 -14.75
N LYS A 410 -15.25 10.86 -14.24
CA LYS A 410 -15.05 11.45 -12.90
C LYS A 410 -14.32 12.78 -12.84
#